data_AF-A0A9P9C557-F1
#
_entry.id   AF-A0A9P9C557-F1
#
_cell.length_a   1.000
_cell.length_b   1.000
_cell.length_c   1.000
_cell.angle_alpha   90.00
_cell.angle_beta   90.00
_cell.angle_gamma   90.00
#
_symmetry.space_group_name_H-M   'P 1'
#
loop_
_entity.id
_entity.type
_entity.pdbx_description
1 polymer ?
#
loop_
_entity_poly.entity_id
_entity_poly.type
_entity_poly.pdbx_seq_one_letter_code
_entity_poly.pdbx_strand_id
1 'polypeptide(L)' 'MNLRKAAAHPTLVRMIFGEGMLRDMAKACKKEAQWKDSNEKYVVEDFGIMSDSQDGKGSICYYPHTN' A
#
# COMPACT_ATOMS: atom_id res chain seq x y z
N MET A 1 -11.02 14.39 1.20
CA MET A 1 -12.43 13.99 1.48
C MET A 1 -12.40 12.73 2.34
N ASN A 2 -12.11 12.87 3.63
CA ASN A 2 -11.76 11.73 4.50
C ASN A 2 -12.92 11.34 5.43
N LEU A 3 -13.70 12.32 5.90
CA LEU A 3 -14.84 12.08 6.80
C LEU A 3 -15.96 11.24 6.16
N ARG A 4 -16.28 11.48 4.87
CA ARG A 4 -17.28 10.67 4.15
C ARG A 4 -16.82 9.23 3.92
N LYS A 5 -15.52 9.02 3.68
CA LYS A 5 -14.94 7.67 3.52
C LYS A 5 -14.87 6.92 4.84
N ALA A 6 -14.50 7.61 5.92
CA ALA A 6 -14.48 7.07 7.29
C ALA A 6 -15.88 6.62 7.73
N ALA A 7 -16.92 7.39 7.39
CA ALA A 7 -18.31 7.04 7.68
C ALA A 7 -18.81 5.82 6.89
N ALA A 8 -18.24 5.56 5.72
CA ALA A 8 -18.64 4.44 4.87
C ALA A 8 -17.99 3.11 5.31
N HIS A 9 -16.66 3.09 5.50
CA HIS A 9 -15.97 1.92 6.01
C HIS A 9 -14.57 2.29 6.58
N PRO A 10 -14.16 1.75 7.76
CA PRO A 10 -12.88 2.08 8.37
C PRO A 10 -11.66 1.79 7.47
N THR A 11 -11.71 0.74 6.65
CA THR A 11 -10.60 0.39 5.74
C THR A 11 -10.44 1.31 4.54
N LEU A 12 -11.40 2.20 4.27
CA LEU A 12 -11.27 3.20 3.20
C LEU A 12 -10.40 4.39 3.61
N VAL A 13 -9.98 4.43 4.87
CA VAL A 13 -9.08 5.41 5.44
C VAL A 13 -7.88 4.68 6.02
N ARG A 14 -6.70 5.29 5.94
CA ARG A 14 -5.49 4.75 6.54
C ARG A 14 -5.56 4.89 8.06
N MET A 15 -5.82 3.82 8.78
CA MET A 15 -5.84 3.80 10.26
C MET A 15 -4.99 2.69 10.85
N ILE A 16 -4.84 1.57 10.14
CA ILE A 16 -4.20 0.35 10.64
C ILE A 16 -2.73 0.30 10.23
N PHE A 17 -2.40 0.74 9.01
CA PHE A 17 -1.03 0.70 8.48
C PHE A 17 -0.26 1.99 8.81
N GLY A 18 0.49 1.96 9.90
CA GLY A 18 1.44 3.02 10.28
C GLY A 18 2.73 3.00 9.43
N GLU A 19 3.52 4.07 9.50
CA GLU A 19 4.73 4.23 8.66
C GLU A 19 5.76 3.10 8.83
N GLY A 20 5.88 2.52 10.03
CA GLY A 20 6.76 1.37 10.27
C GLY A 20 6.35 0.14 9.44
N MET A 21 5.05 -0.15 9.41
CA MET A 21 4.48 -1.23 8.60
C MET A 21 4.68 -1.00 7.10
N LEU A 22 4.58 0.25 6.62
CA LEU A 22 4.78 0.57 5.20
C LEU A 22 6.21 0.25 4.74
N ARG A 23 7.21 0.49 5.60
CA ARG A 23 8.61 0.15 5.29
C ARG A 23 8.82 -1.36 5.23
N ASP A 24 8.21 -2.10 6.13
CA ASP A 24 8.30 -3.56 6.15
C ASP A 24 7.57 -4.18 4.95
N MET A 25 6.44 -3.61 4.54
CA MET A 25 5.72 -3.98 3.32
C MET A 25 6.52 -3.66 2.06
N ALA A 26 7.15 -2.49 1.97
CA ALA A 26 8.01 -2.12 0.83
C ALA A 26 9.22 -3.06 0.69
N LYS A 27 9.85 -3.44 1.82
CA LYS A 27 10.92 -4.45 1.84
C LYS A 27 10.42 -5.84 1.43
N ALA A 28 9.19 -6.19 1.81
CA ALA A 28 8.58 -7.45 1.40
C ALA A 28 8.29 -7.47 -0.11
N CYS A 29 7.71 -6.42 -0.69
CA CYS A 29 7.49 -6.35 -2.14
C CYS A 29 8.80 -6.43 -2.93
N LYS A 30 9.92 -5.87 -2.44
CA LYS A 30 11.23 -5.97 -3.11
C LYS A 30 11.78 -7.39 -3.28
N LYS A 31 11.26 -8.36 -2.52
CA LYS A 31 11.62 -9.78 -2.69
C LYS A 31 10.97 -10.38 -3.94
N GLU A 32 9.90 -9.79 -4.43
CA GLU A 32 9.24 -10.20 -5.67
C GLU A 32 10.04 -9.76 -6.89
N ALA A 33 10.14 -10.63 -7.90
CA ALA A 33 10.93 -10.37 -9.10
C ALA A 33 10.49 -9.10 -9.86
N GLN A 34 9.21 -8.74 -9.78
CA GLN A 34 8.62 -7.57 -10.44
C GLN A 34 9.07 -6.23 -9.84
N TRP A 35 9.38 -6.20 -8.54
CA TRP A 35 9.67 -4.96 -7.80
C TRP A 35 11.13 -4.88 -7.34
N LYS A 36 11.97 -5.82 -7.79
CA LYS A 36 13.37 -5.97 -7.40
C LYS A 36 14.20 -4.71 -7.72
N ASP A 37 13.94 -4.10 -8.88
CA ASP A 37 14.64 -2.89 -9.35
C ASP A 37 13.94 -1.59 -8.93
N SER A 38 12.77 -1.68 -8.29
CA SER A 38 12.00 -0.50 -7.86
C SER A 38 12.69 0.22 -6.69
N ASN A 39 12.52 1.54 -6.61
CA ASN A 39 13.08 2.33 -5.50
C ASN A 39 12.17 2.23 -4.27
N GLU A 40 12.71 1.76 -3.15
CA GLU A 40 11.98 1.60 -1.88
C GLU A 40 11.32 2.91 -1.42
N LYS A 41 11.97 4.05 -1.66
CA LYS A 41 11.42 5.36 -1.27
C LYS A 41 10.10 5.67 -1.99
N TYR A 42 10.03 5.43 -3.29
CA TYR A 42 8.83 5.68 -4.08
C TYR A 42 7.72 4.68 -3.76
N VAL A 43 8.09 3.43 -3.51
CA VAL A 43 7.14 2.40 -3.07
C VAL A 43 6.49 2.78 -1.72
N VAL A 44 7.27 3.32 -0.76
CA VAL A 44 6.74 3.80 0.52
C VAL A 44 5.86 5.05 0.34
N GLU A 45 6.20 5.95 -0.59
CA GLU A 45 5.39 7.12 -0.91
C GLU A 45 4.03 6.72 -1.50
N ASP A 46 3.99 5.73 -2.39
CA ASP A 46 2.76 5.21 -2.98
C ASP A 46 1.85 4.58 -1.93
N PHE A 47 2.41 3.75 -1.04
CA PHE A 47 1.67 3.22 0.10
C PHE A 47 1.15 4.31 1.06
N GLY A 48 1.82 5.47 1.14
CA GLY A 48 1.37 6.60 1.95
C GLY A 48 0.08 7.25 1.46
N ILE A 49 -0.25 7.09 0.17
CA ILE A 49 -1.43 7.68 -0.48
C ILE A 49 -2.60 6.68 -0.52
N MET A 50 -2.32 5.38 -0.36
CA MET A 50 -3.31 4.32 -0.41
C MET A 50 -4.17 4.22 0.86
N SER A 51 -5.32 3.57 0.69
CA SER A 51 -6.23 3.22 1.78
C SER A 51 -6.01 1.77 2.24
N ASP A 52 -6.28 1.47 3.51
CA ASP A 52 -6.07 0.13 4.09
C ASP A 52 -6.78 -0.99 3.31
N SER A 53 -7.90 -0.68 2.64
CA SER A 53 -8.64 -1.60 1.78
C SER A 53 -7.88 -2.04 0.52
N GLN A 54 -6.96 -1.21 0.05
CA GLN A 54 -6.11 -1.48 -1.10
C GLN A 54 -4.80 -2.17 -0.64
N ASP A 55 -4.27 -1.78 0.52
CA ASP A 55 -3.05 -2.36 1.10
C ASP A 55 -3.26 -3.76 1.70
N GLY A 56 -4.41 -3.98 2.37
CA GLY A 56 -4.72 -5.22 3.10
C GLY A 56 -4.88 -6.48 2.24
N LYS A 57 -4.86 -6.37 0.91
CA LYS A 57 -4.97 -7.51 -0.02
C LYS A 57 -3.63 -7.97 -0.61
N GLY A 58 -2.48 -7.48 -0.11
CA GLY A 58 -1.18 -7.78 -0.75
C GLY A 58 -1.17 -7.43 -2.25
N SER A 59 -2.13 -6.59 -2.66
CA SER A 59 -2.57 -6.47 -4.04
C SER A 59 -1.58 -5.65 -4.84
N ILE A 60 -0.74 -4.81 -4.21
CA ILE A 60 0.27 -4.08 -4.95
C ILE A 60 1.41 -4.98 -5.42
N CYS A 61 1.84 -5.97 -4.61
CA CYS A 61 2.86 -6.91 -5.08
C CYS A 61 2.25 -8.01 -6.00
N TYR A 62 0.92 -8.19 -6.00
CA TYR A 62 0.21 -9.25 -6.75
C TYR A 62 -0.67 -8.78 -7.93
N TYR A 63 -0.93 -7.48 -8.10
CA TYR A 63 -1.70 -7.00 -9.24
C TYR A 63 -0.75 -6.87 -10.44
N PRO A 64 -0.98 -7.64 -11.51
CA PRO A 64 -0.35 -7.30 -12.77
C PRO A 64 -0.88 -5.91 -13.15
N HIS A 65 0.04 -4.96 -13.37
CA HIS A 65 -0.30 -3.80 -14.18
C HIS A 65 -0.50 -4.29 -15.62
N THR A 66 -1.67 -4.90 -15.88
CA THR A 66 -2.24 -5.07 -17.22
C THR A 66 -3.27 -3.97 -17.40
N ASN A 67 -2.79 -2.77 -17.71
CA ASN A 67 -2.97 -2.09 -19.00
C ASN A 67 -2.27 -0.72 -18.93
#